data_AF-A0A2G8SR64-F1
#
_entry.id   AF-A0A2G8SR64-F1
#
_cell.length_a   1.000
_cell.length_b   1.000
_cell.length_c   1.000
_cell.angle_alpha   90.00
_cell.angle_beta   90.00
_cell.angle_gamma   90.00
#
_symmetry.space_group_name_H-M   'P 1'
#
loop_
_entity.id
_entity.type
_entity.pdbx_description
1 polymer ?
#
loop_
_entity_poly.entity_id
_entity_poly.type
_entity_poly.pdbx_seq_one_letter_code
_entity_poly.pdbx_strand_id
1 'polypeptide(L)'
;MDHHHGKMVYKFDMSLMERLSSSGLPMSQINVQRRMRPEIADLVRMTLYPRLEDHDLVKKYADVQGMAKNVFFLTHDHKENGGEDDFVSKYNEFEVRMIKDLVLYLLRQGPYSAEGDIVVLCAYLGQLSRLRDALANEVAVVLDERDQAELDDRNAEGEDVTQITGAFERVKVSRRVLLRTIDNFQGEEAKIVILSLVRNSGGSEEDEVYDHVPKGRVNIGFLRSENRTNVALSRAREGMYIMGNATNLSARSKMWHKIIEELDKRDCLGTAFPVACQRHPHTVELISKPGQLPRIAPDGELLMHYATCLCD
;
A
#
# COMPACT_ATOMS: atom_id res chain seq x y z
N MET A 1 16.05 -26.81 6.78
CA MET A 1 16.79 -26.07 5.74
C MET A 1 17.44 -24.79 6.27
N ASP A 2 17.16 -24.35 7.51
CA ASP A 2 17.79 -23.18 8.16
C ASP A 2 18.94 -23.53 9.12
N HIS A 3 19.91 -24.32 8.69
CA HIS A 3 21.12 -24.49 9.48
C HIS A 3 22.06 -23.31 9.20
N HIS A 4 22.34 -22.47 10.20
CA HIS A 4 23.19 -21.27 10.08
C HIS A 4 24.57 -21.54 9.45
N HIS A 5 25.11 -22.75 9.67
CA HIS A 5 26.33 -23.24 9.05
C HIS A 5 26.18 -23.51 7.54
N GLY A 6 25.04 -24.09 7.14
CA GLY A 6 24.72 -24.35 5.73
C GLY A 6 24.53 -23.08 4.91
N LYS A 7 23.94 -22.02 5.49
CA LYS A 7 23.87 -20.68 4.86
C LYS A 7 25.25 -20.08 4.60
N MET A 8 26.18 -20.17 5.56
CA MET A 8 27.53 -19.62 5.39
C MET A 8 28.38 -20.41 4.40
N VAL A 9 28.27 -21.74 4.41
CA VAL A 9 29.12 -22.63 3.59
C VAL A 9 28.59 -22.76 2.16
N TYR A 10 27.28 -22.98 1.98
CA TYR A 10 26.69 -23.29 0.68
C TYR A 10 25.97 -22.11 0.02
N LYS A 11 25.59 -21.08 0.79
CA LYS A 11 24.91 -19.85 0.30
C LYS A 11 23.76 -20.16 -0.67
N PHE A 12 22.86 -21.07 -0.29
CA PHE A 12 21.70 -21.45 -1.10
C PHE A 12 20.70 -20.30 -1.30
N ASP A 13 20.75 -19.29 -0.44
CA ASP A 13 20.01 -18.04 -0.50
C ASP A 13 20.63 -17.01 -1.46
N MET A 14 21.78 -17.32 -2.06
CA MET A 14 22.43 -16.47 -3.05
C MET A 14 22.12 -16.97 -4.46
N SER A 15 21.52 -16.10 -5.27
CA SER A 15 21.25 -16.37 -6.67
C SER A 15 22.55 -16.55 -7.46
N LEU A 16 22.46 -17.24 -8.61
CA LEU A 16 23.61 -17.36 -9.53
C LEU A 16 24.13 -15.99 -9.98
N MET A 17 23.23 -15.03 -10.22
CA MET A 17 23.59 -13.68 -10.63
C MET A 17 24.43 -12.97 -9.55
N GLU A 18 23.96 -12.98 -8.29
CA GLU A 18 24.73 -12.43 -7.16
C GLU A 18 26.08 -13.12 -7.04
N ARG A 19 26.12 -14.46 -7.19
CA ARG A 19 27.35 -15.23 -7.11
C ARG A 19 28.36 -14.80 -8.17
N LEU A 20 27.92 -14.66 -9.42
CA LEU A 20 28.78 -14.21 -10.51
C LEU A 20 29.25 -12.77 -10.30
N SER A 21 28.36 -11.89 -9.87
CA SER A 21 28.70 -10.49 -9.58
C SER A 21 29.73 -10.38 -8.45
N SER A 22 29.54 -11.12 -7.35
CA SER A 22 30.48 -11.15 -6.23
C SER A 22 31.82 -11.78 -6.57
N SER A 23 31.87 -12.60 -7.63
CA SER A 23 33.09 -13.21 -8.15
C SER A 23 33.85 -12.31 -9.13
N GLY A 24 33.43 -11.03 -9.28
CA GLY A 24 34.09 -10.06 -10.13
C GLY A 24 33.70 -10.13 -11.60
N LEU A 25 32.65 -10.89 -11.97
CA LEU A 25 32.16 -10.88 -13.34
C LEU A 25 31.55 -9.49 -13.66
N PRO A 26 31.90 -8.84 -14.79
CA PRO A 26 31.34 -7.55 -15.16
C PRO A 26 29.82 -7.60 -15.30
N MET A 27 29.12 -6.69 -14.61
CA MET A 27 27.67 -6.54 -14.69
C MET A 27 27.33 -5.23 -15.38
N SER A 28 26.41 -5.27 -16.34
CA SER A 28 25.84 -4.07 -16.95
C SER A 28 24.60 -3.64 -16.17
N GLN A 29 24.48 -2.35 -15.85
CA GLN A 29 23.33 -1.80 -15.14
C GLN A 29 22.52 -0.87 -16.04
N ILE A 30 21.20 -1.08 -16.07
CA ILE A 30 20.26 -0.17 -16.72
C ILE A 30 19.82 0.85 -15.67
N ASN A 31 20.17 2.11 -15.88
CA ASN A 31 19.92 3.18 -14.91
C ASN A 31 18.69 4.03 -15.24
N VAL A 32 18.21 4.01 -16.49
CA VAL A 32 17.08 4.86 -16.91
C VAL A 32 15.76 4.13 -16.70
N GLN A 33 14.93 4.62 -15.79
CA GLN A 33 13.59 4.10 -15.51
C GLN A 33 12.53 4.81 -16.37
N ARG A 34 11.52 4.06 -16.79
CA ARG A 34 10.43 4.52 -17.68
C ARG A 34 9.03 4.29 -17.11
N ARG A 35 8.93 3.91 -15.84
CA ARG A 35 7.69 3.48 -15.19
C ARG A 35 7.12 4.56 -14.30
N MET A 36 7.86 4.93 -13.26
CA MET A 36 7.40 5.70 -12.10
C MET A 36 7.52 7.20 -12.39
N ARG A 37 6.59 8.02 -11.92
CA ARG A 37 6.86 9.46 -11.80
C ARG A 37 8.08 9.74 -10.91
N PRO A 38 8.80 10.85 -11.10
CA PRO A 38 9.99 11.18 -10.32
C PRO A 38 9.78 11.11 -8.80
N GLU A 39 8.62 11.56 -8.30
CA GLU A 39 8.31 11.59 -6.87
C GLU A 39 8.21 10.19 -6.25
N ILE A 40 7.76 9.20 -7.03
CA ILE A 40 7.75 7.78 -6.61
C ILE A 40 9.15 7.19 -6.73
N ALA A 41 9.82 7.45 -7.87
CA ALA A 41 11.16 6.94 -8.13
C ALA A 41 12.15 7.38 -7.04
N ASP A 42 11.97 8.56 -6.47
CA ASP A 42 12.79 9.09 -5.38
C ASP A 42 12.78 8.21 -4.13
N LEU A 43 11.66 7.53 -3.81
CA LEU A 43 11.56 6.65 -2.65
C LEU A 43 12.58 5.48 -2.72
N VAL A 44 12.84 4.98 -3.93
CA VAL A 44 13.81 3.90 -4.17
C VAL A 44 15.19 4.42 -4.59
N ARG A 45 15.26 5.59 -5.24
CA ARG A 45 16.50 6.26 -5.64
C ARG A 45 17.33 6.69 -4.43
N MET A 46 16.68 7.27 -3.41
CA MET A 46 17.35 7.79 -2.22
C MET A 46 17.75 6.70 -1.22
N THR A 47 17.32 5.47 -1.46
CA THR A 47 17.60 4.31 -0.62
C THR A 47 18.52 3.29 -1.30
N LEU A 48 18.07 2.69 -2.40
CA LEU A 48 18.71 1.52 -3.02
C LEU A 48 19.40 1.84 -4.35
N TYR A 49 18.88 2.80 -5.12
CA TYR A 49 19.33 3.04 -6.50
C TYR A 49 19.74 4.50 -6.74
N PRO A 50 20.85 4.98 -6.15
CA PRO A 50 21.26 6.39 -6.24
C PRO A 50 21.61 6.86 -7.65
N ARG A 51 21.86 5.93 -8.58
CA ARG A 51 22.14 6.21 -10.00
C ARG A 51 20.91 6.11 -10.90
N LEU A 52 19.71 5.93 -10.34
CA LEU A 52 18.51 5.77 -11.14
C LEU A 52 18.08 7.11 -11.75
N GLU A 53 17.90 7.15 -13.06
CA GLU A 53 17.55 8.34 -13.84
C GLU A 53 16.14 8.25 -14.42
N ASP A 54 15.42 9.37 -14.47
CA ASP A 54 14.07 9.43 -15.03
C ASP A 54 14.08 9.73 -16.52
N HIS A 55 13.45 8.84 -17.29
CA HIS A 55 13.15 9.11 -18.69
C HIS A 55 12.13 10.24 -18.83
N ASP A 56 12.22 11.06 -19.89
CA ASP A 56 11.32 12.20 -20.09
C ASP A 56 9.84 11.85 -20.25
N LEU A 57 9.54 10.58 -20.51
CA LEU A 57 8.16 10.07 -20.59
C LEU A 57 7.44 10.16 -19.23
N VAL A 58 8.12 9.82 -18.14
CA VAL A 58 7.49 9.77 -16.81
C VAL A 58 7.27 11.15 -16.20
N LYS A 59 7.99 12.16 -16.69
CA LYS A 59 7.87 13.57 -16.26
C LYS A 59 6.60 14.24 -16.83
N LYS A 60 5.91 13.58 -17.76
CA LYS A 60 4.73 14.11 -18.48
C LYS A 60 3.42 13.47 -18.03
N TYR A 61 3.45 12.59 -17.04
CA TYR A 61 2.24 11.99 -16.51
C TYR A 61 1.38 13.07 -15.85
N ALA A 62 0.06 12.97 -16.03
CA ALA A 62 -0.88 13.86 -15.36
C ALA A 62 -0.92 13.58 -13.85
N ASP A 63 -1.37 14.57 -13.08
CA ASP A 63 -1.64 14.41 -11.67
C ASP A 63 -2.80 13.44 -11.43
N VAL A 64 -2.80 12.79 -10.26
CA VAL A 64 -3.90 11.89 -9.89
C VAL A 64 -5.14 12.70 -9.58
N GLN A 65 -6.19 12.47 -10.36
CA GLN A 65 -7.47 13.13 -10.19
C GLN A 65 -8.04 12.83 -8.80
N GLY A 66 -8.55 13.88 -8.15
CA GLY A 66 -9.11 13.80 -6.81
C GLY A 66 -8.10 13.93 -5.67
N MET A 67 -6.80 13.93 -5.96
CA MET A 67 -5.76 13.95 -4.93
C MET A 67 -4.91 15.22 -5.08
N ALA A 68 -4.61 15.89 -3.97
CA ALA A 68 -3.76 17.09 -3.99
C ALA A 68 -2.27 16.73 -4.14
N LYS A 69 -1.90 15.50 -3.77
CA LYS A 69 -0.54 14.97 -3.83
C LYS A 69 -0.56 13.64 -4.57
N ASN A 70 0.45 13.45 -5.40
CA ASN A 70 0.66 12.26 -6.23
C ASN A 70 1.27 11.06 -5.46
N VAL A 71 1.96 11.38 -4.36
CA VAL A 71 2.52 10.43 -3.41
C VAL A 71 2.15 10.92 -2.03
N PHE A 72 1.59 10.05 -1.18
CA PHE A 72 1.28 10.42 0.19
C PHE A 72 1.34 9.21 1.14
N PHE A 73 1.90 9.42 2.32
CA PHE A 73 1.92 8.46 3.41
C PHE A 73 0.97 8.93 4.51
N LEU A 74 -0.13 8.21 4.69
CA LEU A 74 -1.02 8.39 5.83
C LEU A 74 -0.48 7.59 7.02
N THR A 75 0.06 8.32 8.00
CA THR A 75 0.51 7.72 9.26
C THR A 75 -0.63 7.65 10.26
N HIS A 76 -0.73 6.53 10.98
CA HIS A 76 -1.72 6.33 12.03
C HIS A 76 -1.22 5.40 13.13
N ASP A 77 -1.87 5.46 14.29
CA ASP A 77 -1.56 4.67 15.48
C ASP A 77 -2.64 3.63 15.83
N HIS A 78 -3.56 3.34 14.89
CA HIS A 78 -4.53 2.27 15.05
C HIS A 78 -3.85 0.90 15.08
N LYS A 79 -3.89 0.23 16.23
CA LYS A 79 -3.28 -1.09 16.48
C LYS A 79 -3.77 -2.16 15.49
N GLU A 80 -2.86 -3.02 15.06
CA GLU A 80 -3.17 -4.19 14.22
C GLU A 80 -4.07 -5.20 14.94
N ASN A 81 -4.85 -5.93 14.16
CA ASN A 81 -5.67 -7.06 14.57
C ASN A 81 -5.02 -8.39 14.13
N GLY A 82 -5.45 -9.50 14.74
CA GLY A 82 -4.96 -10.86 14.48
C GLY A 82 -4.19 -11.47 15.66
N GLY A 83 -3.86 -12.77 15.57
CA GLY A 83 -3.17 -13.51 16.62
C GLY A 83 -1.75 -13.01 16.92
N GLU A 84 -1.15 -13.49 18.01
CA GLU A 84 0.20 -13.07 18.43
C GLU A 84 1.32 -13.54 17.50
N ASP A 85 1.09 -14.64 16.77
CA ASP A 85 2.09 -15.23 15.87
C ASP A 85 2.25 -14.42 14.57
N ASP A 86 3.50 -14.25 14.12
CA ASP A 86 3.85 -13.45 12.94
C ASP A 86 3.42 -14.13 11.62
N PHE A 87 3.07 -15.42 11.67
CA PHE A 87 2.52 -16.20 10.56
C PHE A 87 0.99 -16.13 10.45
N VAL A 88 0.32 -15.73 11.53
CA VAL A 88 -1.15 -15.56 11.58
C VAL A 88 -1.56 -14.33 10.76
N SER A 89 -2.77 -14.38 10.20
CA SER A 89 -3.39 -13.39 9.32
C SER A 89 -3.51 -12.00 9.97
N LYS A 90 -2.40 -11.23 10.05
CA LYS A 90 -2.43 -9.83 10.51
C LYS A 90 -3.25 -8.97 9.56
N TYR A 91 -4.06 -8.10 10.12
CA TYR A 91 -4.83 -7.10 9.38
C TYR A 91 -4.98 -5.83 10.21
N ASN A 92 -5.37 -4.73 9.59
CA ASN A 92 -5.65 -3.47 10.26
C ASN A 92 -6.99 -2.93 9.76
N GLU A 93 -8.00 -3.02 10.61
CA GLU A 93 -9.38 -2.65 10.27
C GLU A 93 -9.52 -1.17 9.88
N PHE A 94 -8.71 -0.28 10.47
CA PHE A 94 -8.70 1.12 10.08
C PHE A 94 -8.19 1.30 8.64
N GLU A 95 -7.07 0.65 8.29
CA GLU A 95 -6.54 0.67 6.92
C GLU A 95 -7.55 0.08 5.94
N VAL A 96 -8.20 -1.06 6.25
CA VAL A 96 -9.21 -1.67 5.37
C VAL A 96 -10.31 -0.68 5.01
N ARG A 97 -10.86 0.03 6.00
CA ARG A 97 -11.96 0.98 5.76
C ARG A 97 -11.49 2.25 5.04
N MET A 98 -10.33 2.78 5.37
CA MET A 98 -9.74 3.93 4.68
C MET A 98 -9.43 3.61 3.20
N ILE A 99 -8.83 2.45 2.94
CA ILE A 99 -8.52 1.98 1.58
C ILE A 99 -9.80 1.79 0.79
N LYS A 100 -10.82 1.16 1.38
CA LYS A 100 -12.12 0.99 0.74
C LYS A 100 -12.66 2.34 0.25
N ASP A 101 -12.73 3.33 1.14
CA ASP A 101 -13.23 4.66 0.80
C ASP A 101 -12.40 5.34 -0.29
N LEU A 102 -11.07 5.25 -0.20
CA LEU A 102 -10.16 5.83 -1.19
C LEU A 102 -10.31 5.17 -2.56
N VAL A 103 -10.39 3.84 -2.62
CA VAL A 103 -10.60 3.08 -3.85
C VAL A 103 -11.90 3.51 -4.53
N LEU A 104 -13.00 3.55 -3.78
CA LEU A 104 -14.31 3.94 -4.31
C LEU A 104 -14.31 5.40 -4.79
N TYR A 105 -13.64 6.29 -4.04
CA TYR A 105 -13.46 7.68 -4.41
C TYR A 105 -12.69 7.83 -5.73
N LEU A 106 -11.54 7.15 -5.88
CA LEU A 106 -10.73 7.19 -7.10
C LEU A 106 -11.48 6.60 -8.30
N LEU A 107 -12.20 5.50 -8.12
CA LEU A 107 -13.03 4.91 -9.16
C LEU A 107 -14.15 5.85 -9.66
N ARG A 108 -14.65 6.73 -8.79
CA ARG A 108 -15.64 7.75 -9.15
C ARG A 108 -15.06 8.92 -9.93
N GLN A 109 -13.73 9.13 -9.90
CA GLN A 109 -13.09 10.18 -10.71
C GLN A 109 -13.22 9.93 -12.21
N GLY A 110 -13.41 8.67 -12.63
CA GLY A 110 -13.67 8.30 -14.03
C GLY A 110 -12.51 7.59 -14.76
N PRO A 111 -11.25 8.07 -14.75
CA PRO A 111 -10.21 7.55 -15.63
C PRO A 111 -9.53 6.27 -15.13
N TYR A 112 -9.95 5.74 -13.98
CA TYR A 112 -9.27 4.65 -13.26
C TYR A 112 -10.07 3.34 -13.22
N SER A 113 -10.91 3.06 -14.22
CA SER A 113 -11.80 1.88 -14.23
C SER A 113 -11.23 0.66 -14.96
N ALA A 114 -10.11 0.79 -15.66
CA ALA A 114 -9.51 -0.32 -16.42
C ALA A 114 -8.72 -1.25 -15.49
N GLU A 115 -8.50 -2.48 -15.97
CA GLU A 115 -7.67 -3.45 -15.26
C GLU A 115 -6.23 -2.94 -15.14
N GLY A 116 -5.66 -2.96 -13.94
CA GLY A 116 -4.34 -2.39 -13.66
C GLY A 116 -4.32 -0.87 -13.43
N ASP A 117 -5.46 -0.18 -13.48
CA ASP A 117 -5.49 1.24 -13.09
C ASP A 117 -5.30 1.43 -11.59
N ILE A 118 -6.00 0.63 -10.78
CA ILE A 118 -5.87 0.65 -9.31
C ILE A 118 -5.50 -0.75 -8.82
N VAL A 119 -4.37 -0.83 -8.14
CA VAL A 119 -3.93 -2.02 -7.41
C VAL A 119 -3.82 -1.67 -5.93
N VAL A 120 -4.40 -2.49 -5.07
CA VAL A 120 -4.11 -2.44 -3.63
C VAL A 120 -3.11 -3.54 -3.29
N LEU A 121 -1.94 -3.14 -2.80
CA LEU A 121 -0.92 -4.04 -2.31
C LEU A 121 -1.05 -4.20 -0.81
N CYS A 122 -1.25 -5.46 -0.40
CA CYS A 122 -1.35 -5.82 1.00
C CYS A 122 -0.06 -6.47 1.45
N ALA A 123 0.45 -6.01 2.59
CA ALA A 123 1.58 -6.65 3.21
C ALA A 123 1.25 -8.09 3.66
N TYR A 124 0.05 -8.31 4.19
CA TYR A 124 -0.35 -9.57 4.78
C TYR A 124 -1.59 -10.13 4.07
N LEU A 125 -1.65 -11.46 3.96
CA LEU A 125 -2.80 -12.12 3.32
C LEU A 125 -4.11 -11.90 4.10
N GLY A 126 -4.04 -11.79 5.43
CA GLY A 126 -5.19 -11.43 6.27
C GLY A 126 -5.81 -10.09 5.88
N GLN A 127 -4.98 -9.09 5.61
CA GLN A 127 -5.42 -7.78 5.12
C GLN A 127 -6.06 -7.87 3.74
N LEU A 128 -5.49 -8.66 2.83
CA LEU A 128 -6.05 -8.89 1.50
C LEU A 128 -7.45 -9.51 1.59
N SER A 129 -7.63 -10.52 2.43
CA SER A 129 -8.92 -11.17 2.68
C SER A 129 -9.98 -10.16 3.17
N ARG A 130 -9.63 -9.33 4.17
CA ARG A 130 -10.54 -8.31 4.70
C ARG A 130 -10.90 -7.24 3.67
N LEU A 131 -9.95 -6.81 2.84
CA LEU A 131 -10.20 -5.86 1.76
C LEU A 131 -11.09 -6.44 0.67
N ARG A 132 -10.88 -7.70 0.30
CA ARG A 132 -11.75 -8.40 -0.65
C ARG A 132 -13.19 -8.37 -0.17
N ASP A 133 -13.42 -8.77 1.08
CA ASP A 133 -14.76 -8.84 1.65
C ASP A 133 -15.40 -7.44 1.77
N ALA A 134 -14.62 -6.42 2.15
CA ALA A 134 -15.09 -5.04 2.27
C ALA A 134 -15.48 -4.41 0.91
N LEU A 135 -14.85 -4.84 -0.19
CA LEU A 135 -15.05 -4.33 -1.54
C LEU A 135 -16.00 -5.17 -2.41
N ALA A 136 -16.24 -6.43 -2.04
CA ALA A 136 -16.99 -7.40 -2.86
C ALA A 136 -18.39 -6.95 -3.28
N ASN A 137 -19.06 -6.14 -2.46
CA ASN A 137 -20.42 -5.65 -2.73
C ASN A 137 -20.45 -4.40 -3.61
N GLU A 138 -19.30 -3.75 -3.86
CA GLU A 138 -19.25 -2.44 -4.53
C GLU A 138 -18.45 -2.44 -5.83
N VAL A 139 -17.41 -3.28 -5.92
CA VAL A 139 -16.48 -3.32 -7.06
C VAL A 139 -16.12 -4.76 -7.45
N ALA A 140 -15.73 -4.97 -8.71
CA ALA A 140 -15.29 -6.27 -9.18
C ALA A 140 -13.84 -6.45 -8.72
N VAL A 141 -13.67 -7.21 -7.65
CA VAL A 141 -12.35 -7.53 -7.10
C VAL A 141 -11.74 -8.68 -7.89
N VAL A 142 -10.52 -8.49 -8.39
CA VAL A 142 -9.76 -9.53 -9.10
C VAL A 142 -8.57 -9.93 -8.23
N LEU A 143 -8.48 -11.23 -7.94
CA LEU A 143 -7.40 -11.87 -7.18
C LEU A 143 -6.54 -12.74 -8.09
N ASP A 144 -5.28 -12.97 -7.68
CA ASP A 144 -4.35 -13.81 -8.43
C ASP A 144 -4.69 -15.26 -8.14
N GLU A 145 -4.42 -16.16 -9.08
CA GLU A 145 -4.54 -17.60 -8.82
C GLU A 145 -3.65 -18.02 -7.63
N ARG A 146 -2.47 -17.41 -7.46
CA ARG A 146 -1.56 -17.72 -6.34
C ARG A 146 -2.06 -17.16 -5.02
N ASP A 147 -2.52 -15.91 -4.99
CA ASP A 147 -3.10 -15.30 -3.79
C ASP A 147 -4.38 -16.04 -3.38
N GLN A 148 -5.19 -16.46 -4.35
CA GLN A 148 -6.41 -17.24 -4.12
C GLN A 148 -6.08 -18.63 -3.57
N ALA A 149 -5.10 -19.33 -4.14
CA ALA A 149 -4.66 -20.62 -3.62
C ALA A 149 -4.13 -20.51 -2.18
N GLU A 150 -3.33 -19.47 -1.87
CA GLU A 150 -2.83 -19.27 -0.50
C GLU A 150 -3.98 -18.97 0.49
N LEU A 151 -5.01 -18.24 0.05
CA LEU A 151 -6.21 -18.03 0.87
C LEU A 151 -6.98 -19.32 1.11
N ASP A 152 -7.15 -20.15 0.07
CA ASP A 152 -7.89 -21.39 0.14
C ASP A 152 -7.19 -22.43 1.01
N ASP A 153 -5.86 -22.53 0.91
CA ASP A 153 -5.03 -23.38 1.77
C ASP A 153 -5.17 -22.98 3.25
N ARG A 154 -5.11 -21.67 3.56
CA ARG A 154 -5.31 -21.18 4.94
C ARG A 154 -6.72 -21.44 5.46
N ASN A 155 -7.75 -21.31 4.61
CA ASN A 155 -9.13 -21.60 5.01
C ASN A 155 -9.33 -23.10 5.30
N ALA A 156 -8.62 -23.98 4.61
CA ALA A 156 -8.68 -25.42 4.85
C ALA A 156 -8.03 -25.85 6.18
N GLU A 157 -7.10 -25.05 6.71
CA GLU A 157 -6.33 -25.34 7.94
C GLU A 157 -7.00 -24.84 9.24
N GLY A 158 -8.18 -24.22 9.18
CA GLY A 158 -9.03 -23.99 10.36
C GLY A 158 -8.96 -22.59 10.99
N GLU A 159 -9.12 -21.53 10.19
CA GLU A 159 -9.62 -20.24 10.68
C GLU A 159 -11.08 -20.07 10.23
N ASP A 160 -11.98 -19.93 11.20
CA ASP A 160 -13.42 -19.72 11.02
C ASP A 160 -13.66 -18.37 10.31
N VAL A 161 -13.56 -18.35 8.98
CA VAL A 161 -14.06 -17.24 8.17
C VAL A 161 -15.57 -17.38 8.14
N THR A 162 -16.25 -16.53 8.91
CA THR A 162 -17.71 -16.43 8.93
C THR A 162 -18.20 -16.21 7.50
N GLN A 163 -18.67 -17.28 6.85
CA GLN A 163 -19.28 -17.21 5.53
C GLN A 163 -20.58 -16.43 5.65
N ILE A 164 -20.55 -15.13 5.31
CA ILE A 164 -21.77 -14.41 4.97
C ILE A 164 -22.08 -14.73 3.50
N THR A 165 -22.73 -15.88 3.27
CA THR A 165 -23.39 -16.19 2.01
C THR A 165 -24.74 -15.47 1.96
N GLY A 166 -24.70 -14.15 1.81
CA GLY A 166 -25.88 -13.34 1.51
C GLY A 166 -26.13 -13.30 0.00
N ALA A 167 -27.20 -13.93 -0.46
CA ALA A 167 -27.70 -13.77 -1.81
C ALA A 167 -28.14 -12.31 -2.03
N PHE A 168 -27.37 -11.54 -2.80
CA PHE A 168 -27.75 -10.19 -3.22
C PHE A 168 -27.67 -10.03 -4.74
N GLU A 169 -28.63 -9.25 -5.23
CA GLU A 169 -28.92 -8.96 -6.63
C GLU A 169 -27.69 -8.36 -7.33
N ARG A 170 -27.22 -9.03 -8.40
CA ARG A 170 -25.99 -8.67 -9.11
C ARG A 170 -26.17 -7.35 -9.87
N VAL A 171 -25.84 -6.23 -9.23
CA VAL A 171 -25.65 -4.96 -9.95
C VAL A 171 -24.41 -5.08 -10.84
N LYS A 172 -24.50 -4.58 -12.06
CA LYS A 172 -23.50 -4.69 -13.13
C LYS A 172 -22.23 -3.91 -12.75
N VAL A 173 -21.27 -4.57 -12.09
CA VAL A 173 -20.03 -3.91 -11.71
C VAL A 173 -19.07 -3.87 -12.91
N SER A 174 -18.99 -2.73 -13.59
CA SER A 174 -18.07 -2.50 -14.72
C SER A 174 -16.67 -2.05 -14.30
N ARG A 175 -16.46 -1.75 -13.02
CA ARG A 175 -15.21 -1.21 -12.47
C ARG A 175 -14.42 -2.30 -11.73
N ARG A 176 -13.15 -2.48 -12.11
CA ARG A 176 -12.27 -3.52 -11.56
C ARG A 176 -11.20 -2.94 -10.67
N VAL A 177 -10.86 -3.65 -9.59
CA VAL A 177 -9.74 -3.35 -8.70
C VAL A 177 -8.97 -4.64 -8.47
N LEU A 178 -7.65 -4.56 -8.59
CA LEU A 178 -6.77 -5.70 -8.28
C LEU A 178 -6.36 -5.64 -6.81
N LEU A 179 -6.50 -6.75 -6.09
CA LEU A 179 -5.87 -6.91 -4.77
C LEU A 179 -4.79 -7.98 -4.89
N ARG A 180 -3.61 -7.68 -4.34
CA ARG A 180 -2.42 -8.52 -4.45
C ARG A 180 -1.59 -8.45 -3.18
N THR A 181 -0.92 -9.54 -2.82
CA THR A 181 0.16 -9.47 -1.83
C THR A 181 1.45 -8.94 -2.48
N ILE A 182 2.35 -8.38 -1.66
CA ILE A 182 3.64 -7.86 -2.16
C ILE A 182 4.46 -8.96 -2.85
N ASP A 183 4.47 -10.18 -2.28
CA ASP A 183 5.25 -11.30 -2.80
C ASP A 183 4.73 -11.77 -4.18
N ASN A 184 3.41 -11.73 -4.39
CA ASN A 184 2.80 -12.18 -5.65
C ASN A 184 2.69 -11.08 -6.72
N PHE A 185 3.02 -9.83 -6.43
CA PHE A 185 2.98 -8.72 -7.39
C PHE A 185 4.31 -8.47 -8.15
N GLN A 186 5.23 -9.43 -8.13
CA GLN A 186 6.54 -9.24 -8.75
C GLN A 186 6.47 -9.29 -10.29
N GLY A 187 6.69 -8.12 -10.91
CA GLY A 187 6.78 -7.98 -12.38
C GLY A 187 5.63 -7.17 -12.98
N GLU A 188 4.59 -6.94 -12.19
CA GLU A 188 3.43 -6.13 -12.56
C GLU A 188 3.64 -4.65 -12.20
N GLU A 189 2.78 -3.80 -12.77
CA GLU A 189 2.74 -2.35 -12.55
C GLU A 189 1.29 -1.84 -12.64
N ALA A 190 1.00 -0.72 -11.98
CA ALA A 190 -0.32 -0.10 -11.96
C ALA A 190 -0.23 1.41 -12.16
N LYS A 191 -1.31 2.07 -12.63
CA LYS A 191 -1.35 3.53 -12.60
C LYS A 191 -1.29 4.03 -11.17
N ILE A 192 -2.16 3.54 -10.30
CA ILE A 192 -2.24 3.89 -8.89
C ILE A 192 -2.02 2.64 -8.05
N VAL A 193 -1.10 2.74 -7.09
CA VAL A 193 -0.91 1.73 -6.04
C VAL A 193 -1.33 2.30 -4.70
N ILE A 194 -2.18 1.58 -3.99
CA ILE A 194 -2.50 1.82 -2.58
C ILE A 194 -1.82 0.73 -1.76
N LEU A 195 -0.90 1.09 -0.88
CA LEU A 195 -0.09 0.16 -0.10
C LEU A 195 -0.54 0.14 1.35
N SER A 196 -0.99 -1.03 1.81
CA SER A 196 -1.37 -1.30 3.19
C SER A 196 -0.24 -2.04 3.92
N LEU A 197 0.38 -1.38 4.89
CA LEU A 197 1.53 -1.93 5.63
C LEU A 197 1.11 -2.74 6.85
N VAL A 198 -0.11 -2.52 7.39
CA VAL A 198 -0.75 -3.27 8.48
C VAL A 198 -0.08 -3.10 9.84
N ARG A 199 1.24 -3.31 9.92
CA ARG A 199 1.96 -3.48 11.18
C ARG A 199 1.94 -2.21 12.01
N ASN A 200 1.27 -2.33 13.14
CA ASN A 200 1.03 -1.21 14.02
C ASN A 200 0.87 -1.72 15.46
N SER A 201 1.83 -1.39 16.32
CA SER A 201 1.76 -1.75 17.74
C SER A 201 0.78 -0.90 18.54
N GLY A 202 0.15 0.12 17.93
CA GLY A 202 -0.61 1.14 18.65
C GLY A 202 0.24 2.39 18.96
N GLY A 203 -0.43 3.42 19.50
CA GLY A 203 0.22 4.64 20.00
C GLY A 203 1.06 4.36 21.24
N SER A 204 2.21 5.01 21.34
CA SER A 204 3.18 4.80 22.42
C SER A 204 2.97 5.76 23.59
N GLU A 205 2.89 5.19 24.80
CA GLU A 205 3.28 5.72 26.13
C GLU A 205 2.23 6.29 27.12
N GLU A 206 1.00 6.67 26.75
CA GLU A 206 0.07 7.29 27.73
C GLU A 206 -1.14 6.43 28.18
N ASP A 207 -1.45 5.32 27.50
CA ASP A 207 -2.70 4.57 27.74
C ASP A 207 -2.60 3.37 28.71
N GLU A 208 -1.48 3.14 29.39
CA GLU A 208 -1.28 1.95 30.23
C GLU A 208 -0.76 2.27 31.65
N VAL A 209 -1.60 2.91 32.48
CA VAL A 209 -1.45 2.87 33.95
C VAL A 209 -2.16 1.66 34.55
N TYR A 210 -2.95 0.94 33.77
CA TYR A 210 -3.65 -0.26 34.22
C TYR A 210 -3.23 -1.47 33.40
N ASP A 211 -2.55 -2.36 34.10
CA ASP A 211 -2.30 -3.77 33.81
C ASP A 211 -0.92 -4.15 33.27
N HIS A 212 -0.37 -5.22 33.85
CA HIS A 212 1.01 -5.68 33.72
C HIS A 212 1.24 -6.42 32.38
N VAL A 213 0.99 -5.75 31.25
CA VAL A 213 1.30 -6.30 29.93
C VAL A 213 2.79 -6.05 29.60
N PRO A 214 3.61 -7.08 29.37
CA PRO A 214 5.01 -6.89 29.04
C PRO A 214 5.14 -6.19 27.67
N LYS A 215 5.99 -5.15 27.61
CA LYS A 215 6.36 -4.41 26.39
C LYS A 215 6.62 -5.35 25.21
N GLY A 216 5.62 -5.54 24.36
CA GLY A 216 5.81 -6.17 23.05
C GLY A 216 6.79 -5.31 22.25
N ARG A 217 7.93 -5.85 21.85
CA ARG A 217 8.86 -5.12 20.97
C ARG A 217 8.12 -4.78 19.67
N VAL A 218 8.04 -3.49 19.32
CA VAL A 218 7.53 -3.02 18.02
C VAL A 218 8.11 -3.90 16.91
N ASN A 219 7.26 -4.62 16.20
CA ASN A 219 7.66 -5.56 15.16
C ASN A 219 6.97 -5.19 13.86
N ILE A 220 7.78 -4.97 12.82
CA ILE A 220 7.31 -4.64 11.47
C ILE A 220 7.32 -5.87 10.54
N GLY A 221 7.56 -7.07 11.11
CA GLY A 221 7.58 -8.34 10.39
C GLY A 221 8.52 -8.30 9.17
N PHE A 222 8.01 -8.76 8.03
CA PHE A 222 8.78 -8.83 6.80
C PHE A 222 9.06 -7.45 6.17
N LEU A 223 8.45 -6.36 6.64
CA LEU A 223 8.75 -4.99 6.17
C LEU A 223 10.18 -4.56 6.51
N ARG A 224 10.93 -5.37 7.26
CA ARG A 224 12.40 -5.27 7.42
C ARG A 224 13.16 -5.60 6.14
N SER A 225 12.57 -6.38 5.23
CA SER A 225 13.20 -6.76 3.97
C SER A 225 13.23 -5.57 3.01
N GLU A 226 14.43 -5.11 2.70
CA GLU A 226 14.66 -4.04 1.71
C GLU A 226 14.15 -4.45 0.33
N ASN A 227 14.33 -5.71 -0.05
CA ASN A 227 13.85 -6.23 -1.34
C ASN A 227 12.32 -6.17 -1.45
N ARG A 228 11.58 -6.56 -0.40
CA ARG A 228 10.11 -6.48 -0.40
C ARG A 228 9.61 -5.05 -0.36
N THR A 229 10.27 -4.20 0.41
CA THR A 229 9.96 -2.75 0.45
C THR A 229 10.17 -2.11 -0.91
N ASN A 230 11.28 -2.41 -1.58
CA ASN A 230 11.56 -1.98 -2.94
C ASN A 230 10.50 -2.47 -3.93
N VAL A 231 10.14 -3.75 -3.84
CA VAL A 231 9.07 -4.33 -4.67
C VAL A 231 7.75 -3.61 -4.44
N ALA A 232 7.39 -3.22 -3.22
CA ALA A 232 6.14 -2.50 -2.96
C ALA A 232 6.15 -1.06 -3.50
N LEU A 233 7.28 -0.35 -3.37
CA LEU A 233 7.40 1.06 -3.74
C LEU A 233 7.64 1.31 -5.24
N SER A 234 7.99 0.27 -6.01
CA SER A 234 8.36 0.39 -7.44
C SER A 234 7.26 -0.01 -8.44
N ARG A 235 6.01 -0.04 -7.98
CA ARG A 235 4.86 -0.61 -8.71
C ARG A 235 3.92 0.42 -9.29
N ALA A 236 3.86 1.61 -8.69
CA ALA A 236 3.05 2.71 -9.19
C ALA A 236 3.74 3.40 -10.36
N ARG A 237 2.96 3.70 -11.39
CA ARG A 237 3.37 4.58 -12.48
C ARG A 237 3.06 6.02 -12.14
N GLU A 238 1.82 6.26 -11.76
CA GLU A 238 1.24 7.56 -11.48
C GLU A 238 1.12 7.70 -9.96
N GLY A 239 0.07 7.22 -9.30
CA GLY A 239 -0.18 7.49 -7.87
C GLY A 239 0.39 6.46 -6.90
N MET A 240 0.91 6.90 -5.74
CA MET A 240 1.27 6.01 -4.64
C MET A 240 0.73 6.51 -3.30
N TYR A 241 -0.17 5.75 -2.68
CA TYR A 241 -0.78 6.08 -1.40
C TYR A 241 -0.47 5.00 -0.38
N ILE A 242 0.26 5.33 0.68
CA ILE A 242 0.76 4.37 1.65
C ILE A 242 0.03 4.59 2.98
N MET A 243 -0.36 3.51 3.65
CA MET A 243 -0.90 3.54 5.00
C MET A 243 -0.06 2.66 5.92
N GLY A 244 0.27 3.18 7.10
CA GLY A 244 0.97 2.44 8.14
C GLY A 244 1.40 3.33 9.30
N ASN A 245 2.28 2.80 10.16
CA ASN A 245 2.81 3.56 11.29
C ASN A 245 4.24 4.05 11.00
N ALA A 246 4.39 5.33 10.68
CA ALA A 246 5.68 5.93 10.32
C ALA A 246 6.72 5.82 11.46
N THR A 247 6.29 6.01 12.71
CA THR A 247 7.16 5.92 13.90
C THR A 247 7.73 4.52 14.05
N ASN A 248 6.87 3.50 13.99
CA ASN A 248 7.27 2.09 14.11
C ASN A 248 8.20 1.65 12.98
N LEU A 249 7.91 2.06 11.75
CA LEU A 249 8.73 1.73 10.58
C LEU A 249 10.11 2.38 10.66
N SER A 250 10.17 3.69 10.96
CA SER A 250 11.41 4.45 11.11
C SER A 250 12.30 3.90 12.22
N ALA A 251 11.70 3.51 13.35
CA ALA A 251 12.43 2.95 14.49
C ALA A 251 13.06 1.56 14.20
N ARG A 252 12.57 0.85 13.19
CA ARG A 252 12.93 -0.56 12.93
C ARG A 252 13.62 -0.82 11.60
N SER A 253 13.61 0.13 10.67
CA SER A 253 14.27 -0.02 9.37
C SER A 253 14.94 1.28 8.91
N LYS A 254 16.23 1.18 8.56
CA LYS A 254 17.00 2.30 8.02
C LYS A 254 16.46 2.78 6.67
N MET A 255 15.99 1.85 5.84
CA MET A 255 15.37 2.17 4.55
C MET A 255 14.09 2.98 4.77
N TRP A 256 13.20 2.50 5.65
CA TRP A 256 11.95 3.20 5.97
C TRP A 256 12.19 4.55 6.64
N HIS A 257 13.18 4.66 7.53
CA HIS A 257 13.56 5.94 8.12
C HIS A 257 13.88 6.99 7.06
N LYS A 258 14.72 6.65 6.07
CA LYS A 258 15.05 7.56 4.96
C LYS A 258 13.83 7.90 4.09
N ILE A 259 12.99 6.90 3.79
CA ILE A 259 11.75 7.11 3.01
C ILE A 259 10.82 8.09 3.72
N ILE A 260 10.61 7.90 5.02
CA ILE A 260 9.73 8.73 5.83
C ILE A 260 10.29 10.14 5.98
N GLU A 261 11.60 10.28 6.20
CA GLU A 261 12.27 11.58 6.23
C GLU A 261 12.10 12.33 4.90
N GLU A 262 12.18 11.64 3.76
CA GLU A 262 11.99 12.27 2.45
C GLU A 262 10.53 12.68 2.20
N LEU A 263 9.58 11.84 2.59
CA LEU A 263 8.16 12.16 2.49
C LEU A 263 7.78 13.35 3.38
N ASP A 264 8.35 13.43 4.58
CA ASP A 264 8.15 14.55 5.51
C ASP A 264 8.70 15.87 4.93
N LYS A 265 9.92 15.86 4.39
CA LYS A 265 10.53 17.03 3.72
C LYS A 265 9.70 17.57 2.56
N ARG A 266 8.91 16.72 1.91
CA ARG A 266 8.05 17.07 0.76
C ARG A 266 6.61 17.39 1.13
N ASP A 267 6.28 17.39 2.43
CA ASP A 267 4.90 17.55 2.90
C ASP A 267 3.98 16.49 2.26
N CYS A 268 4.47 15.24 2.25
CA CYS A 268 3.81 14.04 1.74
C CYS A 268 3.62 12.98 2.84
N LEU A 269 3.74 13.38 4.10
CA LEU A 269 3.50 12.58 5.30
C LEU A 269 2.49 13.30 6.18
N GLY A 270 1.45 12.62 6.63
CA GLY A 270 0.47 13.22 7.54
C GLY A 270 -0.56 12.23 8.06
N THR A 271 -1.45 12.69 8.92
CA THR A 271 -2.51 11.85 9.54
C THR A 271 -3.81 11.84 8.74
N ALA A 272 -3.83 12.48 7.57
CA ALA A 272 -5.01 12.61 6.73
C ALA A 272 -4.62 12.70 5.26
N PHE A 273 -5.38 12.06 4.37
CA PHE A 273 -5.18 12.19 2.93
C PHE A 273 -5.60 13.58 2.45
N PRO A 274 -4.76 14.28 1.67
CA PRO A 274 -5.12 15.56 1.08
C PRO A 274 -5.84 15.33 -0.26
N VAL A 275 -7.16 15.51 -0.23
CA VAL A 275 -8.07 15.30 -1.36
C VAL A 275 -8.41 16.66 -1.96
N ALA A 276 -8.39 16.77 -3.28
CA ALA A 276 -8.67 18.02 -3.99
C ALA A 276 -9.70 17.82 -5.09
N CYS A 277 -10.60 18.79 -5.27
CA CYS A 277 -11.55 18.75 -6.37
C CYS A 277 -10.82 19.06 -7.69
N GLN A 278 -11.13 18.33 -8.77
CA GLN A 278 -10.57 18.60 -10.10
C GLN A 278 -10.85 20.03 -10.59
N ARG A 279 -12.00 20.60 -10.22
CA ARG A 279 -12.40 21.97 -10.60
C ARG A 279 -11.78 23.04 -9.71
N HIS A 280 -11.39 22.68 -8.48
CA HIS A 280 -10.88 23.60 -7.47
C HIS A 280 -9.60 23.03 -6.84
N PRO A 281 -8.47 23.01 -7.57
CA PRO A 281 -7.23 22.39 -7.09
C PRO A 281 -6.63 23.10 -5.86
N HIS A 282 -7.04 24.34 -5.58
CA HIS A 282 -6.61 25.10 -4.41
C HIS A 282 -7.39 24.76 -3.13
N THR A 283 -8.50 24.04 -3.25
CA THR A 283 -9.29 23.60 -2.09
C THR A 283 -8.91 22.17 -1.75
N VAL A 284 -8.17 22.01 -0.67
CA VAL A 284 -7.72 20.71 -0.16
C VAL A 284 -8.51 20.36 1.10
N GLU A 285 -9.16 19.21 1.07
CA GLU A 285 -9.83 18.60 2.21
C GLU A 285 -8.98 17.47 2.79
N LEU A 286 -8.86 17.44 4.13
CA LEU A 286 -8.04 16.46 4.84
C LEU A 286 -8.90 15.31 5.40
N ILE A 287 -8.66 14.10 4.89
CA ILE A 287 -9.43 12.89 5.24
C ILE A 287 -8.66 12.03 6.21
N SER A 288 -9.07 12.08 7.48
CA SER A 288 -8.42 11.39 8.60
C SER A 288 -9.16 10.14 9.07
N LYS A 289 -10.45 10.01 8.73
CA LYS A 289 -11.31 8.96 9.28
C LYS A 289 -12.10 8.23 8.19
N PRO A 290 -12.33 6.91 8.36
CA PRO A 290 -13.27 6.16 7.54
C PRO A 290 -14.66 6.78 7.56
N GLY A 291 -15.35 6.72 6.44
CA GLY A 291 -16.67 7.27 6.19
C GLY A 291 -16.67 8.78 5.88
N GLN A 292 -15.55 9.50 5.97
CA GLN A 292 -15.50 10.91 5.61
C GLN A 292 -15.58 11.11 4.09
N LEU A 293 -14.78 10.38 3.32
CA LEU A 293 -14.73 10.48 1.85
C LEU A 293 -16.11 10.29 1.19
N PRO A 294 -16.88 9.23 1.51
CA PRO A 294 -18.23 9.06 0.95
C PRO A 294 -19.21 10.18 1.32
N ARG A 295 -19.02 10.84 2.47
CA ARG A 295 -19.88 11.95 2.91
C ARG A 295 -19.54 13.25 2.19
N ILE A 296 -18.25 13.53 1.97
CA ILE A 296 -17.83 14.77 1.34
C ILE A 296 -17.80 14.66 -0.19
N ALA A 297 -17.68 13.46 -0.75
CA ALA A 297 -17.60 13.23 -2.19
C ALA A 297 -18.38 11.96 -2.60
N PRO A 298 -19.72 11.95 -2.42
CA PRO A 298 -20.55 10.78 -2.73
C PRO A 298 -20.47 10.40 -4.21
N ASP A 299 -20.40 11.40 -5.09
CA ASP A 299 -20.35 11.22 -6.56
C ASP A 299 -18.93 11.37 -7.14
N GLY A 300 -17.91 11.49 -6.28
CA GLY A 300 -16.52 11.76 -6.68
C GLY A 300 -16.13 13.24 -6.71
N GLU A 301 -17.11 14.16 -6.68
CA GLU A 301 -16.87 15.60 -6.54
C GLU A 301 -17.10 16.07 -5.09
N LEU A 302 -16.30 17.02 -4.60
CA LEU A 302 -16.42 17.54 -3.23
C LEU A 302 -17.71 18.39 -3.05
N LEU A 303 -18.56 18.00 -2.10
CA LEU A 303 -19.88 18.58 -1.83
C LEU A 303 -19.84 20.04 -1.35
N MET A 304 -18.79 20.47 -0.65
CA MET A 304 -18.72 21.83 -0.09
C MET A 304 -18.76 22.94 -1.16
N HIS A 305 -18.69 22.58 -2.46
CA HIS A 305 -18.75 23.52 -3.57
C HIS A 305 -19.84 23.22 -4.61
N TYR A 306 -20.75 22.27 -4.37
CA TYR A 306 -21.91 22.07 -5.26
C TYR A 306 -22.76 23.35 -5.41
N ALA A 307 -22.80 24.19 -4.37
CA ALA A 307 -23.49 25.48 -4.39
C ALA A 307 -22.79 26.56 -5.23
N THR A 308 -21.48 26.49 -5.43
CA THR A 308 -20.71 27.41 -6.29
C THR A 308 -20.52 26.88 -7.72
N CYS A 309 -20.63 25.56 -7.94
CA CYS A 309 -20.51 24.91 -9.25
C CYS A 309 -21.74 25.06 -10.16
N LEU A 310 -22.90 25.49 -9.66
CA LEU A 310 -24.12 25.71 -10.46
C LEU A 310 -24.18 27.12 -11.07
N CYS A 311 -23.09 27.89 -11.03
CA CYS A 311 -23.05 29.30 -11.45
C CYS A 311 -22.30 29.58 -12.76
N ASP A 312 -21.88 28.55 -13.51
CA ASP A 312 -21.30 28.70 -14.86
C ASP A 312 -22.13 27.96 -15.93
#